data_AF-C4A0M3-F1
#
_entry.id   AF-C4A0M3-F1
#
_cell.length_a   1.000
_cell.length_b   1.000
_cell.length_c   1.000
_cell.angle_alpha   90.00
_cell.angle_beta   90.00
_cell.angle_gamma   90.00
#
_symmetry.space_group_name_H-M   'P 1'
#
loop_
_entity.id
_entity.type
_entity.pdbx_description
1 polymer ?
#
loop_
_entity_poly.entity_id
_entity_poly.type
_entity_poly.pdbx_seq_one_letter_code
_entity_poly.pdbx_strand_id
1 'polypeptide(L)'
;CAVVGNSAVVLNSSCGQDIDSMDFVIRCNLPQIEGYEKDVGSKANLTTMNPSVIAHNFGQWENETKDDYDRLLRRLTQVGDQILYVPALRSSGVEKYVRVIIQTVLRHNLPIKTAFPPAPINTLVEA
;
A
#
# COMPACT_ATOMS: atom_id res chain seq x y z
N CYS A 1 0.46 19.69 -5.19
CA CYS A 1 0.61 18.33 -4.62
C CYS A 1 0.08 18.30 -3.19
N ALA A 2 -0.42 17.16 -2.71
CA ALA A 2 -0.77 16.93 -1.29
C ALA A 2 -0.05 15.69 -0.73
N VAL A 3 0.36 15.78 0.53
CA VAL A 3 0.85 14.64 1.32
C VAL A 3 -0.14 14.42 2.45
N VAL A 4 -0.82 13.28 2.43
CA VAL A 4 -1.92 12.99 3.36
C VAL A 4 -1.43 11.97 4.38
N GLY A 5 -1.21 12.43 5.61
CA GLY A 5 -0.95 11.56 6.76
C GLY A 5 -2.21 10.88 7.29
N ASN A 6 -2.04 9.95 8.23
CA ASN A 6 -3.14 9.13 8.77
C ASN A 6 -3.65 9.63 10.15
N SER A 7 -3.41 10.90 10.48
CA SER A 7 -3.86 11.47 11.76
C SER A 7 -5.38 11.62 11.77
N ALA A 8 -6.02 11.27 12.89
CA ALA A 8 -7.47 11.41 13.06
C ALA A 8 -7.99 12.86 12.94
N VAL A 9 -7.09 13.86 12.95
CA VAL A 9 -7.45 15.27 12.70
C VAL A 9 -8.17 15.49 11.36
N VAL A 10 -7.97 14.59 10.39
CA VAL A 10 -8.64 14.67 9.09
C VAL A 10 -10.10 14.22 9.14
N LEU A 11 -10.54 13.52 10.19
CA LEU A 11 -11.92 13.04 10.31
C LEU A 11 -12.89 14.21 10.50
N ASN A 12 -14.04 14.15 9.82
CA ASN A 12 -15.04 15.21 9.72
C ASN A 12 -14.54 16.55 9.15
N SER A 13 -13.35 16.57 8.53
CA SER A 13 -12.80 17.78 7.92
C SER A 13 -13.48 18.17 6.62
N SER A 14 -14.11 17.21 5.93
CA SER A 14 -14.61 17.36 4.55
C SER A 14 -13.54 17.78 3.53
N CYS A 15 -12.25 17.59 3.83
CA CYS A 15 -11.14 17.98 2.95
C CYS A 15 -10.98 17.09 1.70
N GLY A 16 -11.82 16.06 1.51
CA GLY A 16 -11.60 15.06 0.47
C GLY A 16 -11.60 15.62 -0.95
N GLN A 17 -12.50 16.56 -1.25
CA GLN A 17 -12.52 17.23 -2.55
C GLN A 17 -11.28 18.09 -2.80
N ASP A 18 -10.82 18.81 -1.77
CA ASP A 18 -9.61 19.64 -1.86
C ASP A 18 -8.37 18.78 -2.10
N ILE A 19 -8.27 17.63 -1.41
CA ILE A 19 -7.20 16.65 -1.62
C ILE A 19 -7.23 16.11 -3.06
N ASP A 20 -8.41 15.71 -3.55
CA ASP A 20 -8.56 15.12 -4.88
C ASP A 20 -8.31 16.12 -6.01
N SER A 21 -8.48 17.41 -5.75
CA SER A 21 -8.19 18.50 -6.69
C SER A 21 -6.69 18.68 -6.98
N MET A 22 -5.81 18.16 -6.11
CA MET A 22 -4.36 18.34 -6.23
C MET A 22 -3.80 17.52 -7.38
N ASP A 23 -2.85 18.05 -8.14
CA ASP A 23 -2.25 17.34 -9.29
C ASP A 23 -1.67 15.97 -8.94
N PHE A 24 -1.01 15.88 -7.77
CA PHE A 24 -0.35 14.69 -7.27
C PHE A 24 -0.61 14.49 -5.77
N VAL A 25 -1.07 13.31 -5.37
CA VAL A 25 -1.41 12.95 -3.99
C VAL A 25 -0.54 11.79 -3.50
N ILE A 26 0.16 12.00 -2.39
CA ILE A 26 0.99 11.01 -1.69
C ILE A 26 0.26 10.53 -0.43
N ARG A 27 0.15 9.21 -0.28
CA ARG A 27 -0.45 8.56 0.89
C ARG A 27 0.53 7.65 1.62
N CYS A 28 0.31 7.48 2.92
CA CYS A 28 1.26 6.83 3.81
C CYS A 28 0.75 5.47 4.33
N ASN A 29 1.56 4.42 4.16
CA ASN A 29 1.35 3.09 4.72
C ASN A 29 0.02 2.40 4.36
N LEU A 30 -0.34 2.37 3.06
CA LEU A 30 -1.54 1.72 2.53
C LEU A 30 -2.82 2.02 3.34
N PRO A 31 -3.16 3.31 3.54
CA PRO A 31 -4.18 3.70 4.50
C PRO A 31 -5.58 3.29 4.04
N GLN A 32 -6.47 2.97 4.98
CA GLN A 32 -7.88 2.77 4.66
C GLN A 32 -8.49 4.10 4.18
N ILE A 33 -9.06 4.06 2.98
CA ILE A 33 -9.73 5.22 2.34
C ILE A 33 -11.23 4.97 2.25
N GLU A 34 -11.61 3.72 1.96
CA GLU A 34 -13.00 3.31 1.83
C GLU A 34 -13.79 3.60 3.10
N GLY A 35 -14.86 4.38 2.96
CA GLY A 35 -15.70 4.87 4.05
C GLY A 35 -15.28 6.23 4.62
N TYR A 36 -14.16 6.80 4.16
CA TYR A 36 -13.61 8.07 4.63
C TYR A 36 -13.38 9.09 3.49
N GLU A 37 -13.82 8.79 2.27
CA GLU A 37 -13.52 9.56 1.06
C GLU A 37 -13.93 11.03 1.18
N LYS A 38 -15.01 11.32 1.90
CA LYS A 38 -15.46 12.69 2.18
C LYS A 38 -14.37 13.53 2.84
N ASP A 39 -13.60 12.92 3.74
CA ASP A 39 -12.60 13.58 4.57
C ASP A 39 -11.20 13.49 3.97
N VAL A 40 -10.85 12.32 3.40
CA VAL A 40 -9.48 12.04 2.96
C VAL A 40 -9.32 11.98 1.45
N GLY A 41 -10.39 12.08 0.68
CA GLY A 41 -10.37 11.96 -0.78
C GLY A 41 -10.16 10.52 -1.25
N SER A 42 -10.25 10.31 -2.55
CA SER A 42 -10.07 9.02 -3.22
C SER A 42 -8.80 8.96 -4.08
N LYS A 43 -8.26 10.11 -4.49
CA LYS A 43 -7.08 10.20 -5.35
C LYS A 43 -5.84 9.79 -4.59
N ALA A 44 -4.99 9.02 -5.25
CA ALA A 44 -3.61 8.81 -4.89
C ALA A 44 -2.80 8.58 -6.16
N ASN A 45 -1.54 8.99 -6.13
CA ASN A 45 -0.59 8.77 -7.22
C ASN A 45 0.61 7.95 -6.72
N LEU A 46 0.97 8.13 -5.45
CA LEU A 46 1.96 7.33 -4.75
C LEU A 46 1.42 6.96 -3.38
N THR A 47 1.50 5.68 -3.05
CA THR A 47 1.19 5.15 -1.72
C THR A 47 2.41 4.42 -1.19
N THR A 48 2.90 4.80 -0.01
CA THR A 48 3.94 4.01 0.67
C THR A 48 3.32 2.81 1.39
N MET A 49 4.09 1.75 1.60
CA MET A 49 3.67 0.60 2.39
C MET A 49 4.89 -0.06 3.03
N ASN A 50 5.08 0.16 4.33
CA ASN A 50 5.99 -0.70 5.08
C ASN A 50 5.50 -2.17 5.00
N PRO A 51 6.36 -3.14 4.66
CA PRO A 51 5.98 -4.55 4.58
C PRO A 51 5.32 -5.11 5.85
N SER A 52 5.62 -4.57 7.04
CA SER A 52 4.97 -4.99 8.29
C SER A 52 3.46 -4.76 8.32
N VAL A 53 2.92 -3.87 7.48
CA VAL A 53 1.48 -3.66 7.31
C VAL A 53 0.74 -4.97 7.01
N ILE A 54 1.38 -5.91 6.29
CA ILE A 54 0.79 -7.23 6.01
C ILE A 54 0.45 -7.95 7.32
N ALA A 55 1.43 -8.07 8.22
CA ALA A 55 1.24 -8.76 9.49
C ALA A 55 0.28 -8.03 10.43
N HIS A 56 0.33 -6.69 10.47
CA HIS A 56 -0.49 -5.90 11.38
C HIS A 56 -1.96 -5.83 10.96
N ASN A 57 -2.22 -5.73 9.66
CA ASN A 57 -3.57 -5.43 9.16
C ASN A 57 -4.25 -6.64 8.52
N PHE A 58 -3.48 -7.65 8.08
CA PHE A 58 -3.98 -8.80 7.32
C PHE A 58 -3.59 -10.13 7.97
N GLY A 59 -3.25 -10.12 9.26
CA GLY A 59 -3.04 -11.33 10.05
C GLY A 59 -1.81 -12.16 9.65
N GLN A 60 -1.80 -13.42 10.08
CA GLN A 60 -0.79 -14.39 9.68
C GLN A 60 -1.14 -14.97 8.31
N TRP A 61 -0.78 -14.23 7.25
CA TRP A 61 -0.95 -14.65 5.86
C TRP A 61 -0.37 -16.04 5.53
N GLU A 62 0.61 -16.53 6.30
CA GLU A 62 1.19 -17.89 6.18
C GLU A 62 0.20 -19.00 6.54
N ASN A 63 -0.84 -18.72 7.34
CA ASN A 63 -1.86 -19.69 7.77
C ASN A 63 -3.19 -19.53 7.00
N GLU A 64 -3.20 -18.74 5.92
CA GLU A 64 -4.25 -18.61 4.89
C GLU A 64 -5.67 -18.95 5.39
N THR A 65 -6.24 -18.13 6.28
CA THR A 65 -7.69 -18.00 6.17
C THR A 65 -7.93 -17.30 4.84
N LYS A 66 -8.80 -17.87 4.00
CA LYS A 66 -9.16 -17.28 2.70
C LYS A 66 -9.51 -15.78 2.82
N ASP A 67 -10.09 -15.39 3.96
CA ASP A 67 -10.48 -14.02 4.28
C ASP A 67 -9.30 -13.03 4.35
N ASP A 68 -8.19 -13.38 5.02
CA ASP A 68 -7.03 -12.47 5.15
C ASP A 68 -6.36 -12.18 3.80
N TYR A 69 -6.22 -13.23 2.97
CA TYR A 69 -5.70 -13.08 1.62
C TYR A 69 -6.64 -12.25 0.74
N ASP A 70 -7.95 -12.52 0.79
CA ASP A 70 -8.94 -11.78 0.01
C ASP A 70 -8.97 -10.30 0.43
N ARG A 71 -8.80 -9.99 1.71
CA ARG A 71 -8.64 -8.62 2.22
C ARG A 71 -7.37 -7.96 1.67
N LEU A 72 -6.23 -8.64 1.69
CA LEU A 72 -4.99 -8.10 1.12
C LEU A 72 -5.13 -7.85 -0.38
N LEU A 73 -5.68 -8.82 -1.12
CA LEU A 73 -5.93 -8.72 -2.55
C LEU A 73 -6.83 -7.52 -2.86
N ARG A 74 -7.96 -7.38 -2.15
CA ARG A 74 -8.86 -6.23 -2.30
C ARG A 74 -8.12 -4.91 -2.11
N ARG A 75 -7.27 -4.82 -1.09
CA ARG A 75 -6.51 -3.61 -0.77
C ARG A 75 -5.44 -3.30 -1.82
N LEU A 76 -4.75 -4.30 -2.35
CA LEU A 76 -3.82 -4.13 -3.46
C LEU A 76 -4.56 -3.73 -4.75
N THR A 77 -5.68 -4.35 -5.08
CA THR A 77 -6.51 -3.97 -6.24
C THR A 77 -6.95 -2.51 -6.17
N GLN A 78 -7.30 -2.00 -4.98
CA GLN A 78 -7.67 -0.59 -4.77
C GLN A 78 -6.51 0.39 -4.98
N VAL A 79 -5.25 -0.07 -4.95
CA VAL A 79 -4.10 0.79 -5.32
C VAL A 79 -4.15 1.13 -6.80
N GLY A 80 -4.76 0.30 -7.65
CA GLY A 80 -4.92 0.62 -9.07
C GLY A 80 -3.59 0.83 -9.80
N ASP A 81 -3.48 1.85 -10.62
CA ASP A 81 -2.31 2.15 -11.46
C ASP A 81 -1.26 3.07 -10.79
N GLN A 82 -1.41 3.28 -9.48
CA GLN A 82 -0.54 4.10 -8.65
C GLN A 82 0.86 3.49 -8.49
N ILE A 83 1.79 4.32 -8.00
CA ILE A 83 3.07 3.84 -7.49
C ILE A 83 2.88 3.30 -6.07
N LEU A 84 3.17 2.02 -5.86
CA LEU A 84 3.26 1.41 -4.53
C LEU A 84 4.72 1.36 -4.09
N TYR A 85 5.10 2.27 -3.20
CA TYR A 85 6.47 2.37 -2.69
C TYR A 85 6.64 1.49 -1.45
N VAL A 86 7.45 0.43 -1.56
CA VAL A 86 7.61 -0.58 -0.51
C VAL A 86 9.05 -0.57 -0.01
N PRO A 87 9.37 0.09 1.12
CA PRO A 87 10.72 0.06 1.68
C PRO A 87 11.09 -1.34 2.17
N ALA A 88 11.81 -2.08 1.33
CA ALA A 88 12.31 -3.42 1.60
C ALA A 88 13.66 -3.37 2.34
N LEU A 89 13.62 -3.05 3.64
CA LEU A 89 14.82 -3.02 4.50
C LEU A 89 15.33 -4.44 4.81
N ARG A 90 16.64 -4.61 4.98
CA ARG A 90 17.29 -5.91 5.24
C ARG A 90 16.98 -6.43 6.65
N SER A 91 15.85 -7.10 6.82
CA SER A 91 15.59 -8.00 7.92
C SER A 91 14.95 -9.29 7.38
N SER A 92 15.31 -10.44 7.95
CA SER A 92 14.88 -11.76 7.47
C SER A 92 13.36 -11.92 7.43
N GLY A 93 12.63 -11.22 8.29
CA GLY A 93 11.17 -11.21 8.31
C GLY A 93 10.52 -10.31 7.26
N VAL A 94 11.25 -9.37 6.64
CA VAL A 94 10.68 -8.41 5.68
C VAL A 94 10.60 -8.99 4.26
N GLU A 95 11.56 -9.83 3.88
CA GLU A 95 11.62 -10.43 2.55
C GLU A 95 10.36 -11.23 2.20
N LYS A 96 9.86 -12.01 3.17
CA LYS A 96 8.64 -12.81 3.00
C LYS A 96 7.41 -11.96 2.67
N TYR A 97 7.24 -10.80 3.32
CA TYR A 97 6.14 -9.88 3.06
C TYR A 97 6.26 -9.28 1.65
N VAL A 98 7.47 -8.90 1.25
CA VAL A 98 7.74 -8.38 -0.09
C VAL A 98 7.42 -9.42 -1.17
N ARG A 99 7.83 -10.69 -0.96
CA ARG A 99 7.52 -11.80 -1.88
C ARG A 99 6.01 -11.97 -2.08
N VAL A 100 5.21 -11.93 -1.03
CA VAL A 100 3.74 -12.04 -1.11
C VAL A 100 3.13 -10.92 -1.95
N ILE A 101 3.59 -9.69 -1.76
CA ILE A 101 3.11 -8.53 -2.54
C ILE A 101 3.40 -8.77 -4.02
N ILE A 102 4.66 -9.09 -4.35
CA ILE A 102 5.09 -9.32 -5.73
C ILE A 102 4.29 -10.47 -6.37
N GLN A 103 4.17 -11.60 -5.67
CA GLN A 103 3.41 -12.76 -6.17
C GLN A 103 1.94 -12.45 -6.39
N THR A 104 1.30 -11.71 -5.47
CA THR A 104 -0.11 -11.31 -5.62
C THR A 104 -0.30 -10.39 -6.82
N VAL A 105 0.58 -9.39 -6.98
CA VAL A 105 0.55 -8.46 -8.11
C VAL A 105 0.71 -9.19 -9.44
N LEU A 106 1.68 -10.10 -9.55
CA LEU A 106 1.93 -10.89 -10.76
C LEU A 106 0.80 -11.88 -11.05
N ARG A 107 0.35 -12.64 -10.04
CA ARG A 107 -0.68 -13.68 -10.19
C ARG A 107 -2.02 -13.12 -10.67
N HIS A 108 -2.40 -11.93 -10.18
CA HIS A 108 -3.66 -11.29 -10.54
C HIS A 108 -3.53 -10.20 -11.59
N ASN A 109 -2.33 -10.04 -12.17
CA ASN A 109 -2.03 -9.04 -13.20
C ASN A 109 -2.50 -7.62 -12.80
N LEU A 110 -2.19 -7.21 -11.57
CA LEU A 110 -2.62 -5.91 -11.05
C LEU A 110 -1.84 -4.78 -11.75
N PRO A 111 -2.47 -3.65 -12.11
CA PRO A 111 -1.84 -2.55 -12.85
C PRO A 111 -0.87 -1.69 -12.02
N ILE A 112 -0.57 -2.10 -10.79
CA ILE A 112 0.20 -1.35 -9.80
C ILE A 112 1.66 -1.25 -10.25
N LYS A 113 2.24 -0.06 -10.15
CA LYS A 113 3.67 0.19 -10.38
C LYS A 113 4.40 0.04 -9.05
N THR A 114 5.06 -1.08 -8.80
CA THR A 114 5.81 -1.28 -7.56
C THR A 114 7.17 -0.59 -7.62
N ALA A 115 7.54 0.11 -6.55
CA ALA A 115 8.84 0.73 -6.39
C ALA A 115 9.47 0.22 -5.08
N PHE A 116 10.56 -0.53 -5.22
CA PHE A 116 11.36 -1.01 -4.10
C PHE A 116 12.63 -0.18 -4.06
N PRO A 117 12.78 0.75 -3.09
CA PRO A 117 14.01 1.53 -2.99
C PRO A 117 15.19 0.57 -2.77
N PRO A 118 16.38 0.93 -3.27
CA PRO A 118 17.56 0.19 -2.93
C PRO A 118 17.76 0.14 -1.42
N ALA A 119 17.63 -1.06 -0.83
CA ALA A 119 18.59 -1.46 0.18
C ALA A 119 19.99 -1.49 -0.49
N PRO A 120 21.12 -1.77 0.18
CA PRO A 120 22.33 -2.06 -0.58
C PRO A 120 22.07 -3.35 -1.40
N ILE A 121 21.63 -3.17 -2.65
CA ILE A 121 21.06 -4.16 -3.57
C ILE A 121 22.23 -4.88 -4.22
N ASN A 122 22.34 -6.18 -3.99
CA ASN A 122 23.03 -7.10 -4.90
C ASN A 122 22.34 -8.48 -5.02
N THR A 123 21.21 -8.74 -4.33
CA THR A 123 20.74 -10.15 -4.18
C THR A 123 19.22 -10.39 -4.21
N LEU A 124 18.37 -9.40 -4.52
CA LEU A 124 16.90 -9.60 -4.46
C LEU A 124 16.17 -9.55 -5.82
N VAL A 125 16.88 -9.33 -6.93
CA VAL A 125 16.29 -9.32 -8.29
C VAL A 125 16.77 -10.51 -9.14
N GLU A 126 17.57 -11.41 -8.57
CA GLU A 126 17.91 -12.69 -9.20
C GLU A 126 17.06 -13.81 -8.60
N ALA A 127 15.90 -14.07 -9.21
CA ALA A 127 15.16 -15.34 -9.13
C ALA A 127 14.15 -15.41 -10.28
#